data_AF-A0A834Z667-F1
#
_entry.id   AF-A0A834Z667-F1
#
_cell.length_a   1.000
_cell.length_b   1.000
_cell.length_c   1.000
_cell.angle_alpha   90.00
_cell.angle_beta   90.00
_cell.angle_gamma   90.00
#
_symmetry.space_group_name_H-M   'P 1'
#
loop_
_entity.id
_entity.type
_entity.pdbx_description
1 polymer ?
#
loop_
_entity_poly.entity_id
_entity_poly.type
_entity_poly.pdbx_seq_one_letter_code
_entity_poly.pdbx_strand_id
1 'polypeptide(L)'
;MSSRPRSVTRSLRRKRSSRRRSKTGFCRAGKSSRISFNGGRAGVEVGERLETLKNLIPPKNGEMKADSLLNETANYIVLLRTQVDILQRLIEFYGSN
;
A
#
# COMPACT_ATOMS: atom_id res chain seq x y z
N MET A 1 9.72 1.02 -99.61
CA MET A 1 10.70 1.84 -98.88
C MET A 1 10.25 1.85 -97.41
N SER A 2 10.80 0.94 -96.58
CA SER A 2 11.83 1.22 -95.54
C SER A 2 11.28 2.19 -94.45
N SER A 3 11.17 1.89 -93.15
CA SER A 3 11.92 0.98 -92.28
C SER A 3 11.15 0.67 -90.96
N ARG A 4 11.30 -0.55 -90.44
CA ARG A 4 11.05 -1.00 -89.03
C ARG A 4 12.15 -0.40 -88.10
N PRO A 5 12.08 -0.37 -86.74
CA PRO A 5 11.77 -1.55 -85.91
C PRO A 5 11.23 -1.38 -84.45
N ARG A 6 10.81 -2.55 -83.88
CA ARG A 6 11.06 -3.14 -82.53
C ARG A 6 11.17 -2.18 -81.32
N SER A 7 10.52 -2.41 -80.18
CA SER A 7 10.72 -3.53 -79.22
C SER A 7 9.69 -3.37 -78.07
N VAL A 8 9.01 -4.43 -77.58
CA VAL A 8 9.45 -5.37 -76.51
C VAL A 8 9.79 -4.59 -75.23
N THR A 9 8.91 -4.45 -74.24
CA THR A 9 8.68 -5.45 -73.18
C THR A 9 7.60 -4.97 -72.21
N ARG A 10 6.65 -5.85 -71.91
CA ARG A 10 5.86 -5.84 -70.68
C ARG A 10 6.77 -6.25 -69.52
N SER A 11 6.46 -5.75 -68.32
CA SER A 11 7.11 -6.02 -67.02
C SER A 11 8.25 -5.03 -66.68
N LEU A 12 8.44 -4.49 -65.47
CA LEU A 12 8.06 -4.90 -64.12
C LEU A 12 7.88 -3.67 -63.20
N ARG A 13 6.88 -3.76 -62.31
CA ARG A 13 7.06 -3.54 -60.86
C ARG A 13 7.67 -2.19 -60.43
N ARG A 14 6.82 -1.18 -60.23
CA ARG A 14 7.07 -0.16 -59.19
C ARG A 14 6.00 -0.23 -58.11
N LYS A 15 6.30 -1.03 -57.09
CA LYS A 15 5.71 -0.92 -55.74
C LYS A 15 5.90 0.51 -55.26
N ARG A 16 4.87 1.35 -55.32
CA ARG A 16 4.81 2.57 -54.52
C ARG A 16 3.88 2.33 -53.35
N SER A 17 4.48 1.71 -52.33
CA SER A 17 4.24 1.90 -50.90
C SER A 17 2.82 2.37 -50.54
N SER A 18 1.92 1.41 -50.37
CA SER A 18 0.83 1.53 -49.40
C SER A 18 1.43 1.82 -48.02
N ARG A 19 1.47 3.10 -47.66
CA ARG A 19 1.53 3.55 -46.25
C ARG A 19 0.31 4.42 -45.98
N ARG A 20 -0.87 3.86 -46.23
CA ARG A 20 -2.05 4.22 -45.45
C ARG A 20 -1.76 3.72 -44.03
N ARG A 21 -1.13 4.56 -43.20
CA ARG A 21 -1.14 4.36 -41.75
C ARG A 21 -2.56 4.63 -41.26
N SER A 22 -3.45 3.67 -41.51
CA SER A 22 -4.65 3.47 -40.72
C SER A 22 -4.19 3.15 -39.31
N LYS A 23 -4.19 4.15 -38.43
CA LYS A 23 -4.06 3.94 -36.98
C LYS A 23 -5.36 3.29 -36.48
N THR A 24 -5.52 2.02 -36.80
CA THR A 24 -6.41 1.10 -36.08
C THR A 24 -5.77 0.78 -34.74
N GLY A 25 -6.56 0.88 -33.67
CA GLY A 25 -6.17 0.48 -32.32
C GLY A 25 -5.22 1.50 -31.71
N PHE A 26 -5.47 2.08 -30.56
CA PHE A 26 -6.16 1.55 -29.40
C PHE A 26 -6.76 2.75 -28.69
N CYS A 27 -7.97 2.59 -28.18
CA CYS A 27 -8.45 3.34 -27.04
C CYS A 27 -7.35 3.26 -25.97
N ARG A 28 -6.47 4.26 -25.89
CA ARG A 28 -5.65 4.48 -24.70
C ARG A 28 -6.65 5.00 -23.69
N ALA A 29 -7.36 4.06 -23.07
CA ALA A 29 -8.05 4.26 -21.83
C ALA A 29 -7.12 5.13 -20.98
N GLY A 30 -7.55 6.36 -20.72
CA GLY A 30 -6.93 7.17 -19.69
C GLY A 30 -6.78 6.22 -18.51
N LYS A 31 -5.54 6.00 -18.07
CA LYS A 31 -5.28 5.26 -16.84
C LYS A 31 -5.90 6.11 -15.75
N SER A 32 -7.21 5.94 -15.58
CA SER A 32 -7.97 6.35 -14.43
C SER A 32 -7.16 5.77 -13.28
N SER A 33 -6.58 6.69 -12.53
CA SER A 33 -5.95 6.46 -11.25
C SER A 33 -6.88 5.57 -10.44
N ARG A 34 -6.67 4.25 -10.52
CA ARG A 34 -7.15 3.34 -9.49
C ARG A 34 -6.08 3.32 -8.41
N ILE A 35 -5.84 4.48 -7.79
CA ILE A 35 -5.52 4.45 -6.37
C ILE A 35 -6.83 4.09 -5.68
N SER A 36 -7.15 2.81 -5.68
CA SER A 36 -8.10 2.25 -4.73
C SER A 36 -7.28 1.44 -3.75
N PHE A 37 -6.55 2.15 -2.89
CA PHE A 37 -6.16 1.62 -1.60
C PHE A 37 -7.03 2.30 -0.54
N ASN A 38 -8.32 1.99 -0.56
CA ASN A 38 -9.20 2.29 0.56
C ASN A 38 -8.83 1.50 1.84
N GLY A 39 -7.76 0.68 1.80
CA GLY A 39 -7.14 0.04 2.96
C GLY A 39 -5.98 0.81 3.59
N GLY A 40 -5.49 1.89 2.96
CA GLY A 40 -4.29 2.60 3.43
C GLY A 40 -4.52 3.41 4.71
N ARG A 41 -5.64 4.12 4.83
CA ARG A 41 -5.92 4.97 6.00
C ARG A 41 -6.15 4.15 7.27
N ALA A 42 -6.97 3.11 7.20
CA ALA A 42 -7.25 2.26 8.36
C ALA A 42 -6.02 1.48 8.84
N GLY A 43 -5.18 0.99 7.92
CA GLY A 43 -3.94 0.30 8.28
C GLY A 43 -2.91 1.23 8.95
N VAL A 44 -2.78 2.47 8.47
CA VAL A 44 -1.91 3.49 9.07
C VAL A 44 -2.40 3.86 10.47
N GLU A 45 -3.70 4.12 10.64
CA GLU A 45 -4.28 4.47 11.93
C GLU A 45 -4.16 3.34 12.97
N VAL A 46 -4.39 2.09 12.56
CA VAL A 46 -4.21 0.92 13.45
C VAL A 46 -2.73 0.74 13.81
N GLY A 47 -1.82 0.94 12.86
CA GLY A 47 -0.37 0.88 13.12
C GLY A 47 0.09 1.96 14.10
N GLU A 48 -0.35 3.20 13.93
CA GLU A 48 -0.07 4.30 14.86
C GLU A 48 -0.57 4.00 16.27
N ARG A 49 -1.84 3.55 16.39
CA ARG A 49 -2.41 3.16 17.68
C ARG A 49 -1.63 2.00 18.32
N LEU A 50 -1.19 1.01 17.54
CA LEU A 50 -0.40 -0.11 18.03
C LEU A 50 0.98 0.34 18.55
N GLU A 51 1.63 1.26 17.84
CA GLU A 51 2.93 1.79 18.25
C GLU A 51 2.79 2.65 19.51
N THR A 52 1.73 3.48 19.61
CA THR A 52 1.45 4.22 20.85
C THR A 52 1.21 3.28 22.03
N LEU A 53 0.48 2.18 21.81
CA LEU A 53 0.22 1.19 22.87
C LEU A 53 1.51 0.50 23.30
N LYS A 54 2.40 0.15 22.36
CA LYS A 54 3.72 -0.43 22.65
C LYS A 54 4.58 0.49 23.53
N ASN A 55 4.52 1.79 23.32
CA ASN A 55 5.26 2.77 24.12
C ASN A 55 4.72 2.95 25.55
N LEU A 56 3.47 2.55 25.82
CA LEU A 56 2.84 2.65 27.15
C LEU A 56 3.11 1.43 28.04
N ILE A 57 3.48 0.30 27.45
CA ILE A 57 3.75 -0.94 28.19
C ILE A 57 5.24 -0.96 28.54
N PRO A 58 5.63 -1.44 29.74
CA PRO A 58 7.03 -1.59 30.09
C PRO A 58 7.81 -2.35 29.01
N PRO A 59 9.01 -1.85 28.62
CA PRO A 59 9.75 -2.45 27.52
C PRO A 59 10.13 -3.89 27.89
N LYS A 60 9.54 -4.86 27.18
CA LYS A 60 10.07 -6.22 27.12
C LYS A 60 11.06 -6.28 25.96
N ASN A 61 12.21 -6.88 26.22
CA ASN A 61 13.28 -7.02 25.24
C ASN A 61 12.79 -7.83 24.02
N GLY A 62 12.44 -7.14 22.92
CA GLY A 62 12.12 -7.77 21.63
C GLY A 62 10.93 -7.16 20.87
N GLU A 63 10.73 -7.63 19.64
CA GLU A 63 9.55 -7.31 18.85
C GLU A 63 8.32 -8.05 19.40
N MET A 64 7.32 -7.28 19.87
CA MET A 64 6.03 -7.83 20.29
C MET A 64 5.07 -7.94 19.11
N LYS A 65 4.54 -9.15 18.90
CA LYS A 65 3.36 -9.37 18.08
C LYS A 65 2.12 -8.78 18.75
N ALA A 66 1.11 -8.42 17.96
CA ALA A 66 -0.12 -7.80 18.44
C ALA A 66 -0.81 -8.61 19.56
N ASP A 67 -0.95 -9.93 19.41
CA ASP A 67 -1.60 -10.77 20.43
C ASP A 67 -0.85 -10.76 21.78
N SER A 68 0.49 -10.73 21.71
CA SER A 68 1.34 -10.62 22.91
C SER A 68 1.17 -9.24 23.54
N LEU A 69 1.18 -8.17 22.74
CA LEU A 69 0.97 -6.81 23.21
C LEU A 69 -0.35 -6.66 23.97
N LEU A 70 -1.44 -7.24 23.46
CA LEU A 70 -2.75 -7.19 24.13
C LEU A 70 -2.73 -7.94 25.47
N ASN A 71 -2.10 -9.10 25.53
CA ASN A 71 -1.97 -9.86 26.78
C ASN A 71 -1.14 -9.09 27.83
N GLU A 72 0.00 -8.54 27.42
CA GLU A 72 0.82 -7.71 28.31
C GLU A 72 0.10 -6.45 28.75
N THR A 73 -0.72 -5.85 27.88
CA THR A 73 -1.57 -4.70 28.23
C THR A 73 -2.53 -5.07 29.34
N ALA A 74 -3.22 -6.22 29.20
CA ALA A 74 -4.16 -6.69 30.21
C ALA A 74 -3.47 -6.93 31.56
N ASN A 75 -2.30 -7.59 31.55
CA ASN A 75 -1.50 -7.80 32.74
C ASN A 75 -1.05 -6.47 33.37
N TYR A 76 -0.62 -5.51 32.56
CA TYR A 76 -0.15 -4.22 33.04
C TYR A 76 -1.28 -3.38 33.64
N ILE A 77 -2.48 -3.42 33.06
CA ILE A 77 -3.67 -2.79 33.66
C ILE A 77 -3.97 -3.36 35.05
N VAL A 78 -3.92 -4.69 35.20
CA VAL A 78 -4.16 -5.34 36.50
C VAL A 78 -3.09 -4.92 37.51
N LEU A 79 -1.83 -4.89 37.10
CA LEU A 79 -0.71 -4.44 37.94
C LEU A 79 -0.92 -2.99 38.41
N LEU A 80 -1.24 -2.07 37.49
CA LEU A 80 -1.47 -0.66 37.82
C LEU A 80 -2.66 -0.49 38.78
N ARG A 81 -3.77 -1.18 38.53
CA ARG A 81 -4.93 -1.17 39.44
C ARG A 81 -4.53 -1.63 40.84
N THR A 82 -3.79 -2.73 40.93
CA THR A 82 -3.31 -3.26 42.21
C THR A 82 -2.41 -2.27 42.93
N GLN A 83 -1.51 -1.59 42.21
CA GLN A 83 -0.66 -0.54 42.79
C GLN A 83 -1.48 0.64 43.32
N VAL A 84 -2.48 1.10 42.57
CA VAL A 84 -3.39 2.17 43.00
C VAL A 84 -4.16 1.75 44.25
N ASP A 85 -4.72 0.54 44.29
CA ASP A 85 -5.47 0.03 45.44
C ASP A 85 -4.60 -0.03 46.70
N ILE A 86 -3.33 -0.46 46.58
CA ILE A 86 -2.39 -0.47 47.70
C ILE A 86 -2.11 0.96 48.18
N LEU A 87 -1.82 1.89 47.26
CA LEU A 87 -1.53 3.28 47.60
C LEU A 87 -2.73 3.96 48.27
N GLN A 88 -3.95 3.71 47.79
CA GLN A 88 -5.18 4.22 48.42
C GLN A 88 -5.32 3.70 49.85
N ARG A 89 -5.13 2.40 50.08
CA ARG A 89 -5.15 1.83 51.43
C ARG A 89 -4.11 2.47 52.34
N LEU A 90 -2.89 2.69 51.84
CA LEU A 90 -1.85 3.37 52.62
C LEU A 90 -2.26 4.79 53.01
N ILE A 91 -2.90 5.53 52.10
CA ILE A 91 -3.45 6.85 52.41
C ILE A 91 -4.56 6.76 53.45
N GLU A 92 -5.46 5.79 53.37
CA GLU A 92 -6.52 5.60 54.38
C GLU A 92 -5.94 5.32 55.77
N PHE A 93 -4.93 4.45 55.86
CA PHE A 93 -4.29 4.08 57.12
C PHE A 93 -3.43 5.21 57.72
N TYR A 94 -2.71 5.97 56.90
CA TYR A 94 -1.70 6.93 57.37
C TYR A 94 -2.05 8.40 57.14
N GLY A 95 -3.01 8.70 56.26
CA GLY A 95 -3.41 10.07 55.88
C GLY A 95 -4.51 10.68 56.74
N SER A 96 -5.04 9.94 57.74
CA SER A 96 -6.07 10.42 58.67
C SER A 96 -5.49 11.12 59.93
N ASN A 97 -4.26 11.63 59.87
CA ASN A 97 -3.61 12.40 60.93
C ASN A 97 -3.59 13.90 60.62
#